data_AF-F2RKW6-F1
#
_entry.id   AF-F2RKW6-F1
#
_cell.length_a   1.000
_cell.length_b   1.000
_cell.length_c   1.000
_cell.angle_alpha   90.00
_cell.angle_beta   90.00
_cell.angle_gamma   90.00
#
_symmetry.space_group_name_H-M   'P 1'
#
loop_
_entity.id
_entity.type
_entity.pdbx_description
1 polymer ?
#
loop_
_entity_poly.entity_id
_entity_poly.type
_entity_poly.pdbx_seq_one_letter_code
_entity_poly.pdbx_strand_id
1 'polypeptide(L)' 'MCVHVFCVDDLPLGVSVWVDSREAHTLVYADRSLTHQGRLTDAGATAVNRALGARPGNPSLATAKPCH' A
#
# COMPACT_ATOMS: atom_id res chain seq x y z
N MET A 1 -8.26 -6.41 9.55
CA MET A 1 -8.31 -5.23 8.66
C MET A 1 -7.91 -5.69 7.26
N CYS A 2 -8.62 -5.24 6.24
CA CYS A 2 -8.24 -5.46 4.84
C CYS A 2 -7.40 -4.27 4.32
N VAL A 3 -6.65 -4.50 3.24
CA VAL A 3 -5.77 -3.49 2.62
C VAL A 3 -6.10 -3.37 1.15
N HIS A 4 -6.44 -2.18 0.69
CA HIS A 4 -6.62 -1.86 -0.72
C HIS A 4 -5.36 -1.16 -1.24
N VAL A 5 -4.76 -1.68 -2.32
CA VAL A 5 -3.63 -1.03 -2.97
C VAL A 5 -4.07 -0.46 -4.31
N PHE A 6 -3.96 0.85 -4.46
CA PHE A 6 -4.22 1.58 -5.69
C PHE A 6 -2.90 1.98 -6.34
N CYS A 7 -2.78 1.71 -7.64
CA CYS A 7 -1.65 2.17 -8.45
C CYS A 7 -2.01 3.55 -9.02
N VAL A 8 -1.24 4.58 -8.72
CA VAL A 8 -1.56 5.98 -9.09
C VAL A 8 -0.39 6.67 -9.78
N ASP A 9 -0.67 7.68 -10.61
CA ASP A 9 0.34 8.36 -11.44
C ASP A 9 0.83 9.72 -10.89
N ASP A 10 0.20 10.27 -9.83
CA ASP A 10 0.48 11.62 -9.34
C ASP A 10 0.49 11.69 -7.81
N LEU A 11 1.43 10.99 -7.16
CA LEU A 11 1.68 11.21 -5.73
C LEU A 11 2.45 12.51 -5.50
N PRO A 12 2.34 13.12 -4.30
CA PRO A 12 3.15 14.27 -3.93
C PRO A 12 4.63 14.02 -4.15
N LEU A 13 5.38 15.07 -4.51
CA LEU A 13 6.80 14.98 -4.82
C LEU A 13 7.58 14.28 -3.69
N GLY A 14 8.34 13.24 -4.04
CA GLY A 14 9.14 12.47 -3.09
C GLY A 14 8.37 11.40 -2.30
N VAL A 15 7.06 11.20 -2.57
CA VAL A 15 6.25 10.15 -1.95
C VAL A 15 6.03 9.02 -2.95
N SER A 16 6.55 7.83 -2.66
CA SER A 16 6.30 6.63 -3.48
C SER A 16 5.16 5.75 -2.97
N VAL A 17 4.82 5.87 -1.68
CA VAL A 17 3.71 5.16 -1.05
C VAL A 17 3.04 6.07 -0.03
N TRP A 18 1.73 6.25 -0.16
CA TRP A 18 0.89 6.91 0.83
C TRP A 18 -0.03 5.88 1.49
N VAL A 19 -0.11 5.92 2.82
CA VAL A 19 -1.04 5.08 3.60
C VAL A 19 -2.14 5.93 4.22
N ASP A 20 -3.39 5.54 4.05
CA ASP A 20 -4.57 6.10 4.70
C ASP A 20 -5.22 4.99 5.56
N SER A 21 -4.97 5.03 6.87
CA SER A 21 -5.48 4.06 7.83
C SER A 21 -6.84 4.49 8.32
N ARG A 22 -7.85 3.62 8.16
CA ARG A 22 -9.20 3.80 8.71
C ARG A 22 -9.54 2.63 9.62
N GLU A 23 -10.56 2.80 10.46
CA GLU A 23 -10.93 1.77 11.46
C GLU A 23 -11.26 0.41 10.84
N ALA A 24 -11.93 0.40 9.68
CA ALA A 24 -12.35 -0.83 9.02
C ALA A 24 -11.34 -1.37 7.99
N HIS A 25 -10.60 -0.47 7.33
CA HIS A 25 -9.73 -0.81 6.20
C HIS A 25 -8.56 0.16 6.07
N THR A 26 -7.49 -0.28 5.41
CA THR A 26 -6.36 0.59 5.05
C THR A 26 -6.34 0.77 3.54
N LEU A 27 -6.26 2.02 3.09
CA LEU A 27 -6.01 2.35 1.69
C LEU A 27 -4.53 2.67 1.52
N VAL A 28 -3.93 2.13 0.48
CA VAL A 28 -2.53 2.36 0.12
C VAL A 28 -2.50 2.86 -1.32
N TYR A 29 -1.90 4.02 -1.53
CA TYR A 29 -1.65 4.57 -2.85
C TYR A 29 -0.17 4.37 -3.15
N ALA A 30 0.13 3.50 -4.11
CA ALA A 30 1.48 3.21 -4.56
C ALA A 30 1.73 3.89 -5.90
N ASP A 31 2.85 4.58 -6.02
CA ASP A 31 3.30 5.17 -7.27
C ASP A 31 3.41 4.09 -8.37
N ARG A 32 3.03 4.43 -9.61
CA ARG A 32 3.06 3.48 -10.72
C ARG A 32 4.45 2.90 -10.97
N SER A 33 5.54 3.59 -10.63
CA SER A 33 6.92 3.05 -10.73
C SER A 33 7.15 1.80 -9.87
N LEU A 34 6.35 1.58 -8.83
CA LEU A 34 6.41 0.39 -7.97
C LEU A 34 5.65 -0.81 -8.55
N THR A 35 5.05 -0.64 -9.72
CA THR A 35 4.12 -1.59 -10.33
C THR A 35 4.59 -1.99 -11.72
N HIS A 36 4.24 -3.21 -12.12
CA HIS A 36 4.41 -3.70 -13.48
C HIS A 36 3.09 -4.34 -13.92
N GLN A 37 2.56 -3.90 -15.06
CA GLN A 37 1.28 -4.39 -15.60
C GLN A 37 0.12 -4.34 -14.57
N GLY A 38 0.08 -3.28 -13.76
CA GLY A 38 -0.97 -3.10 -12.75
C GLY A 38 -0.83 -3.96 -11.50
N ARG A 39 0.28 -4.68 -11.33
CA ARG A 39 0.60 -5.46 -10.12
C ARG A 39 1.83 -4.88 -9.44
N LEU A 40 1.89 -4.92 -8.11
CA LEU A 40 3.11 -4.54 -7.39
C LEU A 40 4.27 -5.43 -7.83
N THR A 41 5.42 -4.82 -8.06
CA THR A 41 6.70 -5.54 -8.13
C THR A 41 7.11 -5.98 -6.71
N ASP A 42 8.12 -6.83 -6.58
CA ASP A 42 8.65 -7.23 -5.26
C ASP A 42 9.20 -6.02 -4.48
N ALA A 43 9.84 -5.09 -5.17
CA ALA A 43 10.28 -3.82 -4.59
C ALA A 43 9.08 -2.98 -4.13
N GLY A 44 8.01 -2.92 -4.93
CA GLY A 44 6.76 -2.26 -4.57
C GLY A 44 6.08 -2.88 -3.34
N ALA A 45 5.98 -4.21 -3.29
CA ALA A 45 5.43 -4.93 -2.14
C ALA A 45 6.26 -4.67 -0.87
N THR A 46 7.58 -4.61 -1.00
CA THR A 46 8.49 -4.25 0.11
C THR A 46 8.25 -2.82 0.59
N ALA A 47 8.16 -1.85 -0.33
CA ALA A 47 7.90 -0.45 -0.01
C ALA A 47 6.54 -0.27 0.67
N VAL A 48 5.49 -0.93 0.17
CA VAL A 48 4.16 -0.92 0.77
C VAL A 48 4.16 -1.53 2.17
N ASN A 49 4.77 -2.70 2.36
CA ASN A 49 4.86 -3.32 3.68
C ASN A 49 5.65 -2.46 4.68
N ARG A 50 6.71 -1.79 4.23
CA ARG A 50 7.45 -0.83 5.06
C ARG A 50 6.56 0.34 5.50
N ALA A 51 5.80 0.92 4.57
CA ALA A 51 4.90 2.04 4.87
C ALA A 51 3.75 1.63 5.80
N LEU A 52 3.20 0.43 5.62
CA LEU A 52 2.21 -0.15 6.52
C LEU A 52 2.78 -0.37 7.92
N GLY A 53 3.95 -0.98 8.03
CA GLY A 53 4.61 -1.26 9.32
C GLY A 53 5.04 -0.01 10.10
N ALA A 54 5.21 1.13 9.42
CA ALA A 54 5.47 2.42 10.07
C ALA A 54 4.23 2.97 10.82
N ARG A 55 3.04 2.38 10.65
CA ARG A 55 1.80 2.77 11.32
C ARG A 55 1.32 1.68 12.26
N PRO A 56 1.30 1.91 13.59
CA PRO A 56 0.83 0.94 14.56
C PRO A 56 -0.59 0.43 14.25
N GLY A 57 -0.80 -0.88 14.32
CA GLY A 57 -2.11 -1.51 14.11
C GLY A 57 -2.42 -1.90 12.64
N ASN A 58 -1.63 -1.45 11.67
CA ASN A 58 -1.79 -1.88 10.28
C ASN A 58 -1.22 -3.30 10.06
N PRO A 59 -1.91 -4.17 9.31
CA PRO A 59 -1.36 -5.46 8.89
C PRO A 59 -0.34 -5.27 7.76
N SER A 60 0.45 -6.32 7.49
CA SER A 60 1.22 -6.42 6.24
C SER A 60 0.31 -6.92 5.13
N LEU A 61 0.75 -6.86 3.87
CA LEU A 61 0.03 -7.45 2.74
C LEU A 61 -0.21 -8.96 2.92
N ALA A 62 0.69 -9.66 3.61
CA ALA A 62 0.57 -11.10 3.86
C ALA A 62 -0.41 -11.45 5.00
N THR A 63 -0.61 -10.53 5.96
CA THR A 63 -1.50 -10.75 7.11
C THR A 63 -2.84 -10.01 6.99
N ALA A 64 -2.99 -9.17 5.96
CA ALA A 64 -4.24 -8.52 5.63
C ALA A 64 -5.32 -9.57 5.31
N LYS A 65 -6.52 -9.34 5.83
CA LYS A 65 -7.68 -10.16 5.47
C LYS A 65 -8.15 -9.81 4.05
N PRO A 66 -8.79 -10.73 3.32
CA PRO A 66 -9.45 -10.41 2.07
C PRO A 66 -10.41 -9.23 2.23
N CYS A 67 -10.48 -8.37 1.20
CA CYS A 67 -11.51 -7.33 1.13
C CYS A 67 -12.83 -8.00 0.70
N HIS A 68 -13.93 -7.72 1.40
CA HIS A 68 -15.27 -8.20 1.08
C HIS A 68 -16.11 -7.08 0.48
#